data_AF-A0A2D4RX57-F1
#
_entry.id   AF-A0A2D4RX57-F1
#
_cell.length_a   1.000
_cell.length_b   1.000
_cell.length_c   1.000
_cell.angle_alpha   90.00
_cell.angle_beta   90.00
_cell.angle_gamma   90.00
#
_symmetry.space_group_name_H-M   'P 1'
#
loop_
_entity.id
_entity.type
_entity.pdbx_description
1 polymer ?
#
loop_
_entity_poly.entity_id
_entity_poly.type
_entity_poly.pdbx_seq_one_letter_code
_entity_poly.pdbx_strand_id
1 'polypeptide(L)'
;MVRQNFSYLYIQKWEAHHRNVEAWLMRDVEKVISSEISSKEASTILLEILINQTHLQADGLSIPLKLTNIIVPSEETQPSHLILETTHQIKLIRSVSLQLPKTLGDYHLQVVQPIYRFV
;
A
#
# COMPACT_ATOMS: atom_id res chain seq x y z
N MET A 1 6.59 -1.57 20.52
CA MET A 1 6.59 -2.33 19.24
C MET A 1 5.21 -2.19 18.64
N VAL A 2 5.06 -1.36 17.62
CA VAL A 2 3.77 -1.14 16.97
C VAL A 2 3.64 -2.15 15.82
N ARG A 3 2.55 -2.91 15.81
CA ARG A 3 2.13 -3.73 14.66
C ARG A 3 0.84 -3.12 14.13
N GLN A 4 0.72 -2.94 12.83
CA GLN A 4 -0.47 -2.37 12.19
C GLN A 4 -0.88 -3.18 10.96
N ASN A 5 -2.18 -3.20 10.73
CA ASN A 5 -2.91 -4.25 10.02
C ASN A 5 -3.34 -3.87 8.59
N PHE A 6 -3.77 -4.95 7.94
CA PHE A 6 -4.13 -5.23 6.55
C PHE A 6 -4.90 -4.14 5.79
N SER A 7 -4.39 -3.84 4.58
CA SER A 7 -5.15 -3.17 3.52
C SER A 7 -5.59 -4.19 2.47
N TYR A 8 -6.85 -4.11 2.05
CA TYR A 8 -7.42 -4.96 1.00
C TYR A 8 -7.24 -4.28 -0.36
N LEU A 9 -6.67 -4.98 -1.33
CA LEU A 9 -6.38 -4.46 -2.66
C LEU A 9 -6.73 -5.47 -3.75
N TYR A 10 -7.50 -5.06 -4.75
CA TYR A 10 -7.64 -5.82 -5.99
C TYR A 10 -6.45 -5.55 -6.91
N ILE A 11 -5.31 -6.22 -6.66
CA ILE A 11 -4.03 -5.94 -7.34
C ILE A 11 -4.13 -6.10 -8.86
N GLN A 12 -5.00 -7.00 -9.34
CA GLN A 12 -5.24 -7.25 -10.77
C GLN A 12 -5.97 -6.08 -11.45
N LYS A 13 -6.95 -5.47 -10.77
CA LYS A 13 -7.62 -4.27 -11.28
C LYS A 13 -6.66 -3.08 -11.32
N TRP A 14 -5.84 -2.98 -10.28
CA TRP A 14 -4.82 -1.94 -10.19
C TRP A 14 -3.72 -2.11 -11.26
N GLU A 15 -3.33 -3.35 -11.55
CA GLU A 15 -2.44 -3.73 -12.64
C GLU A 15 -3.04 -3.36 -14.00
N ALA A 16 -4.30 -3.72 -14.25
CA ALA A 16 -4.99 -3.38 -15.49
C ALA A 16 -5.02 -1.86 -15.71
N HIS A 17 -5.22 -1.06 -14.65
CA HIS A 17 -5.16 0.39 -14.71
C HIS A 17 -3.75 0.91 -15.06
N HIS A 18 -2.69 0.32 -14.49
CA HIS A 18 -1.30 0.70 -14.80
C HIS A 18 -0.80 0.21 -16.17
N ARG A 19 -1.47 -0.77 -16.77
CA ARG A 19 -1.22 -1.20 -18.16
C ARG A 19 -1.95 -0.33 -19.19
N ASN A 20 -2.89 0.52 -18.75
CA ASN A 20 -3.63 1.41 -19.64
C ASN A 20 -2.77 2.63 -20.03
N VAL A 21 -2.37 2.69 -21.30
CA VAL A 21 -1.56 3.78 -21.86
C VAL A 21 -2.30 5.12 -21.81
N GLU A 22 -3.63 5.14 -21.97
CA GLU A 22 -4.43 6.37 -21.90
C GLU A 22 -4.43 6.98 -20.50
N ALA A 23 -4.51 6.13 -19.46
CA ALA A 23 -4.41 6.58 -18.06
C ALA A 23 -3.06 7.26 -17.79
N TRP A 24 -1.99 6.77 -18.40
CA TRP A 24 -0.68 7.42 -18.29
C TRP A 24 -0.59 8.73 -19.07
N LEU A 25 -1.14 8.78 -20.28
CA LEU A 25 -1.21 10.01 -21.08
C LEU A 25 -1.98 11.12 -20.35
N MET A 26 -3.01 10.75 -19.59
CA MET A 26 -3.78 11.66 -18.75
C MET A 26 -3.09 12.01 -17.42
N ARG A 27 -1.91 11.43 -17.14
CA ARG A 27 -1.16 11.53 -15.89
C ARG A 27 -1.91 10.98 -14.67
N ASP A 28 -2.89 10.11 -14.91
CA ASP A 28 -3.58 9.41 -13.83
C ASP A 28 -2.65 8.38 -13.20
N VAL A 29 -1.79 7.72 -13.98
CA VAL A 29 -0.69 6.86 -13.49
C VAL A 29 0.67 7.45 -13.84
N GLU A 30 1.62 7.43 -12.89
CA GLU A 30 2.98 7.99 -13.10
C GLU A 30 3.87 7.09 -13.96
N LYS A 31 3.56 5.79 -14.04
CA LYS A 31 4.36 4.78 -14.75
C LYS A 31 3.43 3.76 -15.42
N VAL A 32 3.64 3.52 -16.72
CA VAL A 32 2.99 2.42 -17.45
C VAL A 32 3.74 1.13 -17.19
N ILE A 33 3.00 0.08 -16.85
CA ILE A 33 3.50 -1.29 -16.85
C ILE A 33 3.36 -1.84 -18.27
N SER A 34 4.49 -2.16 -18.92
CA SER A 34 4.49 -2.74 -20.28
C SER A 34 3.72 -4.06 -20.31
N SER A 35 2.93 -4.31 -21.35
CA SER A 35 2.24 -5.58 -21.60
C SER A 35 3.17 -6.79 -21.70
N GLU A 36 4.47 -6.56 -21.92
CA GLU A 36 5.46 -7.61 -22.13
C GLU A 36 6.03 -8.20 -20.83
N ILE A 37 5.81 -7.53 -19.68
CA ILE A 37 6.30 -8.05 -18.40
C ILE A 37 5.30 -9.00 -17.73
N SER A 38 5.82 -10.02 -17.06
CA SER A 38 5.02 -11.03 -16.37
C SER A 38 4.18 -10.42 -15.25
N SER A 39 3.04 -11.03 -14.91
CA SER A 39 2.19 -10.59 -13.79
C SER A 39 2.94 -10.54 -12.46
N LYS A 40 3.97 -11.39 -12.28
CA LYS A 40 4.83 -11.37 -11.09
C LYS A 40 5.69 -10.10 -11.05
N GLU A 41 6.30 -9.71 -12.16
CA GLU A 41 7.09 -8.47 -12.26
C GLU A 41 6.21 -7.23 -12.13
N ALA A 42 5.02 -7.25 -12.76
CA ALA A 42 4.02 -6.20 -12.62
C ALA A 42 3.60 -6.01 -11.16
N SER A 43 3.33 -7.11 -10.46
CA SER A 43 3.02 -7.07 -9.02
C SER A 43 4.14 -6.42 -8.21
N THR A 44 5.41 -6.78 -8.46
CA THR A 44 6.56 -6.15 -7.80
C THR A 44 6.60 -4.64 -8.02
N ILE A 45 6.42 -4.18 -9.26
CA ILE A 45 6.40 -2.74 -9.58
C ILE A 45 5.24 -2.02 -8.87
N LEU A 46 4.05 -2.62 -8.85
CA LEU A 46 2.90 -2.05 -8.14
C LEU A 46 3.15 -1.94 -6.63
N LEU A 47 3.81 -2.93 -6.05
CA LEU A 47 4.18 -2.89 -4.63
C LEU A 47 5.21 -1.80 -4.34
N GLU A 48 6.18 -1.57 -5.23
CA GLU A 48 7.11 -0.46 -5.14
C GLU A 48 6.38 0.89 -5.21
N ILE A 49 5.45 1.05 -6.16
CA ILE A 49 4.61 2.24 -6.28
C ILE A 49 3.81 2.46 -4.99
N LEU A 50 3.18 1.40 -4.46
CA LEU A 50 2.43 1.47 -3.21
C LEU A 50 3.30 1.98 -2.08
N ILE A 51 4.46 1.37 -1.84
CA ILE A 51 5.33 1.72 -0.72
C ILE A 51 5.83 3.17 -0.85
N ASN A 52 6.26 3.56 -2.06
CA ASN A 52 6.86 4.88 -2.30
C ASN A 52 5.85 6.03 -2.18
N GLN A 53 4.60 5.79 -2.56
CA GLN A 53 3.53 6.79 -2.54
C GLN A 53 2.63 6.65 -1.30
N THR A 54 2.90 5.69 -0.40
CA THR A 54 2.22 5.60 0.89
C THR A 54 2.98 6.40 1.94
N HIS A 55 2.34 7.42 2.49
CA HIS A 55 2.92 8.27 3.52
C HIS A 55 2.13 8.13 4.83
N LEU A 56 2.81 7.65 5.87
CA LEU A 56 2.28 7.65 7.22
C LEU A 56 2.85 8.83 7.99
N GLN A 57 1.98 9.59 8.66
CA GLN A 57 2.40 10.58 9.64
C GLN A 57 1.73 10.30 10.98
N ALA A 58 2.47 10.50 12.07
CA ALA A 58 1.90 10.59 13.40
C ALA A 58 2.27 11.93 14.03
N ASP A 59 1.26 12.67 14.48
CA ASP A 59 1.45 14.02 15.05
C ASP A 59 2.27 14.95 14.14
N GLY A 60 2.04 14.83 12.82
CA GLY A 60 2.74 15.59 11.77
C GLY A 60 4.15 15.11 11.43
N LEU A 61 4.68 14.11 12.15
CA LEU A 61 5.98 13.52 11.87
C LEU A 61 5.82 12.35 10.90
N SER A 62 6.54 12.40 9.78
CA SER A 62 6.60 11.29 8.83
C SER A 62 7.24 10.07 9.48
N ILE A 63 6.54 8.94 9.43
CA ILE A 63 7.01 7.66 9.95
C ILE A 63 7.23 6.72 8.75
N PRO A 64 8.42 6.11 8.61
CA PRO A 64 8.65 5.14 7.55
C PRO A 64 7.80 3.89 7.76
N LEU A 65 7.07 3.48 6.71
CA LEU A 65 6.36 2.21 6.66
C LEU A 65 7.25 1.14 6.03
N LYS A 66 7.06 -0.10 6.47
CA LYS A 66 7.69 -1.28 5.89
C LYS A 66 6.61 -2.29 5.49
N LEU A 67 6.65 -2.75 4.26
CA LEU A 67 5.86 -3.90 3.83
C LEU A 67 6.44 -5.18 4.46
N THR A 68 5.63 -5.88 5.24
CA THR A 68 6.06 -7.09 5.96
C THR A 68 5.45 -8.36 5.41
N ASN A 69 4.27 -8.27 4.79
CA ASN A 69 3.62 -9.43 4.19
C ASN A 69 2.68 -9.03 3.05
N ILE A 70 2.53 -9.97 2.12
CA ILE A 70 1.61 -9.90 0.98
C ILE A 70 0.89 -11.24 0.93
N ILE A 71 -0.42 -11.22 1.07
CA ILE A 71 -1.26 -12.41 0.91
C ILE A 71 -2.00 -12.21 -0.40
N VAL A 72 -1.52 -12.86 -1.46
CA VAL A 72 -2.23 -12.90 -2.75
C VAL A 72 -3.15 -14.13 -2.72
N PRO A 73 -4.47 -13.96 -2.85
CA PRO A 73 -5.38 -15.08 -2.88
C PRO A 73 -5.21 -15.91 -4.15
N SER A 74 -5.54 -17.19 -4.06
CA SER A 74 -5.54 -18.13 -5.18
C SER A 74 -6.66 -17.88 -6.18
N GLU A 75 -7.73 -17.21 -5.75
CA GLU A 75 -8.88 -16.83 -6.58
C GLU A 75 -8.84 -15.34 -6.92
N GLU A 76 -9.05 -15.00 -8.20
CA GLU A 76 -9.04 -13.62 -8.71
C GLU A 76 -10.16 -12.73 -8.14
N THR A 77 -11.20 -13.35 -7.57
CA THR A 77 -12.34 -12.65 -6.97
C THR A 77 -12.05 -12.11 -5.58
N GLN A 78 -10.95 -12.55 -4.94
CA GLN A 78 -10.57 -12.14 -3.60
C GLN A 78 -9.53 -11.01 -3.66
N PRO A 79 -9.62 -10.02 -2.76
CA PRO A 79 -8.60 -8.97 -2.67
C PRO A 79 -7.30 -9.53 -2.09
N SER A 80 -6.16 -9.04 -2.58
CA SER A 80 -4.86 -9.22 -1.96
C SER A 80 -4.79 -8.45 -0.63
N HIS A 81 -4.13 -9.04 0.37
CA HIS A 81 -3.90 -8.38 1.65
C HIS A 81 -2.45 -7.90 1.75
N LEU A 82 -2.27 -6.63 2.08
CA LEU A 82 -0.97 -6.02 2.26
C LEU A 82 -0.81 -5.61 3.72
N ILE A 83 0.25 -6.10 4.37
CA ILE A 83 0.58 -5.72 5.74
C ILE A 83 1.73 -4.73 5.72
N LEU A 84 1.42 -3.48 6.09
CA LEU A 84 2.38 -2.40 6.27
C LEU A 84 2.55 -2.16 7.77
N GLU A 85 3.77 -2.37 8.28
CA GLU A 85 4.10 -2.15 9.69
C GLU A 85 5.12 -1.03 9.84
N THR A 86 5.14 -0.41 11.02
CA THR A 86 6.17 0.56 11.39
C THR A 86 6.53 0.45 12.87
N THR A 87 7.75 0.86 13.21
CA THR A 87 8.18 1.04 14.59
C THR A 87 8.72 2.45 14.77
N HIS A 88 8.24 3.15 15.79
CA HIS A 88 8.66 4.51 16.12
C HIS A 88 8.85 4.66 17.64
N GLN A 89 9.56 5.72 18.06
CA GLN A 89 9.85 6.01 19.46
C GLN A 89 8.94 7.08 20.08
N ILE A 90 7.95 7.58 19.33
CA ILE A 90 6.97 8.56 19.81
C ILE A 90 6.19 7.96 21.00
N LYS A 91 6.32 8.59 22.17
CA LYS A 91 5.77 8.09 23.44
C LYS A 91 4.25 8.11 23.49
N LEU A 92 3.63 9.11 22.86
CA LEU A 92 2.18 9.29 22.80
C LEU A 92 1.83 9.75 21.39
N ILE A 93 0.93 9.03 20.72
CA ILE A 93 0.38 9.41 19.42
C ILE A 93 -1.01 9.97 19.64
N ARG A 94 -1.27 11.21 19.19
CA ARG A 94 -2.60 11.83 19.27
C ARG A 94 -3.36 11.75 17.95
N SER A 95 -2.62 11.76 16.85
CA SER A 95 -3.14 11.80 15.50
C SER A 95 -2.30 10.94 14.58
N VAL A 96 -2.98 10.25 13.66
CA VAL A 96 -2.36 9.47 12.59
C VAL A 96 -3.03 9.86 11.30
N SER A 97 -2.24 10.11 10.25
CA SER A 97 -2.74 10.28 8.90
C SER A 97 -2.01 9.32 7.96
N LEU A 98 -2.79 8.64 7.12
CA LEU A 98 -2.28 7.76 6.08
C LEU A 98 -2.69 8.34 4.72
N GLN A 99 -1.72 8.54 3.85
CA GLN A 99 -1.95 8.87 2.45
C GLN A 99 -1.54 7.66 1.63
N LEU A 100 -2.39 7.25 0.70
CA LEU A 100 -2.20 6.12 -0.21
C LEU A 100 -2.09 6.64 -1.65
N PRO A 101 -1.52 5.85 -2.58
CA PRO A 101 -1.55 6.16 -4.01
C PRO A 101 -2.98 6.50 -4.46
N LYS A 102 -3.16 7.62 -5.17
CA LYS A 102 -4.47 7.98 -5.75
C LYS A 102 -4.96 6.93 -6.76
N THR A 103 -4.01 6.23 -7.38
CA THR A 103 -4.26 5.21 -8.39
C THR A 103 -4.75 3.90 -7.82
N LEU A 104 -4.67 3.70 -6.49
CA LEU A 104 -4.96 2.43 -5.83
C LEU A 104 -6.38 1.91 -6.09
N GLY A 105 -7.30 2.80 -6.45
CA GLY A 105 -8.71 2.47 -6.70
C GLY A 105 -9.43 2.12 -5.40
N ASP A 106 -10.31 1.12 -5.47
CA ASP A 106 -11.08 0.67 -4.30
C ASP A 106 -10.18 -0.11 -3.34
N TYR A 107 -10.06 0.40 -2.10
CA TYR A 107 -9.37 -0.27 -1.01
C TYR A 107 -10.24 -0.29 0.25
N HIS A 108 -10.00 -1.27 1.11
CA HIS A 108 -10.53 -1.25 2.46
C HIS A 108 -9.36 -1.11 3.44
N LEU A 109 -9.46 -0.13 4.34
CA LEU A 109 -8.44 0.18 5.32
C LEU A 109 -8.90 -0.22 6.71
N GLN A 110 -8.16 -1.12 7.35
CA GLN A 110 -8.38 -1.48 8.74
C GLN A 110 -7.22 -1.00 9.62
N VAL A 111 -7.45 0.08 10.36
CA VAL A 111 -6.46 0.59 11.33
C VAL A 111 -6.71 -0.08 12.69
N VAL A 112 -5.69 -0.72 13.23
CA VAL A 112 -5.74 -1.29 14.59
C VAL A 112 -4.91 -0.47 15.56
N GLN A 113 -5.37 -0.43 16.81
CA GLN A 113 -4.71 0.30 17.88
C GLN A 113 -3.30 -0.30 18.15
N PRO A 114 -2.26 0.54 18.31
CA PRO A 114 -0.92 0.06 18.62
C PRO A 114 -0.87 -0.67 19.98
N ILE A 115 -0.14 -1.79 20.03
CA ILE A 115 0.17 -2.47 21.30
C ILE A 115 1.39 -1.78 21.92
N TYR A 116 1.17 -1.00 22.97
CA TYR A 116 2.27 -0.43 23.75
C TYR A 116 2.94 -1.53 24.59
N ARG A 117 4.20 -1.81 24.27
CA ARG A 117 5.10 -2.57 25.17
C ARG A 117 6.06 -1.57 25.79
N PHE A 118 5.89 -1.33 27.08
CA PHE A 118 6.91 -0.66 27.88
C PHE A 118 8.07 -1.65 28.00
N VAL A 119 9.24 -1.31 27.44
CA VAL A 119 10.50 -2.03 27.63
C VAL A 119 11.32 -1.22 28.62
#